data_AF-A0A4Q6B2R3-F1
#
_entry.id   AF-A0A4Q6B2R3-F1
#
_cell.length_a   1.000
_cell.length_b   1.000
_cell.length_c   1.000
_cell.angle_alpha   90.00
_cell.angle_beta   90.00
_cell.angle_gamma   90.00
#
_symmetry.space_group_name_H-M   'P 1'
#
loop_
_entity.id
_entity.type
_entity.pdbx_description
1 polymer ?
#
loop_
_entity_poly.entity_id
_entity_poly.type
_entity_poly.pdbx_seq_one_letter_code
_entity_poly.pdbx_strand_id
1 'polypeptide(L)'
;LQKVFRVIAEAPEFATQQTQRFFPSAKISGEITPEYLGVGYIIGPRIAGVLVAGGVLSWLVLIPLLASLVPADVIAAQLVKQGYLATITTPGGPGGWDPAAQNFGDWTTAIYRAYIRSIGAGAVAAGGFITLLKTIPTIISSFKSSIGSIKKSGVEGVEEEGVKRTEKDLSIKIVGIGSLVLILCVALMPSTLIPGQSIGAKLLLGILIIIFGAFFVTVSSRIVGLIGSSNNPISGMTIATIMGTCLIFLAVGWTGRIYEPMALVVGGMICIAAANAGATSQDLKTGYIVGATPRAQQLALFVGAVVSSLAIGATVKILDTPTAAMAAQGIQHAIGTEMYPAPQGTLMATLIKGIQSQTLDWQFVLVGVFIAVTLELCGIKSLSFAVGTYLPLATTLPIFIGGAIRGIAEWRQRRKGVVTAPEEEDLGKGNLFATGLVAGGALAGVIVAFLAAFENTNAGLQKVNAEHSLIEGLGAEGYKWLGVAFFALLAFILYRIATSRVKESEQIDLRE
;
A
#
# COMPACT_ATOMS: atom_id res chain seq x y z
N LEU A 1 1.70 -15.50 -19.27
CA LEU A 1 0.67 -15.24 -20.30
C LEU A 1 0.41 -13.76 -20.49
N GLN A 2 0.15 -13.00 -19.43
CA GLN A 2 -0.13 -11.57 -19.50
C GLN A 2 1.13 -10.72 -19.77
N LYS A 3 2.09 -10.67 -18.83
CA LYS A 3 3.25 -9.75 -18.94
C LYS A 3 4.31 -10.13 -19.99
N VAL A 4 4.44 -11.43 -20.28
CA VAL A 4 5.48 -11.97 -21.19
C VAL A 4 4.96 -12.16 -22.62
N PHE A 5 3.78 -12.80 -22.75
CA PHE A 5 3.24 -13.20 -24.05
C PHE A 5 2.09 -12.29 -24.52
N ARG A 6 1.59 -11.40 -23.65
CA ARG A 6 0.43 -10.51 -23.88
C ARG A 6 -0.74 -11.22 -24.56
N VAL A 7 -1.10 -12.38 -24.01
CA VAL A 7 -2.22 -13.20 -24.50
C VAL A 7 -3.57 -12.66 -24.02
N ILE A 8 -3.56 -11.82 -22.98
CA ILE A 8 -4.76 -11.21 -22.40
C ILE A 8 -4.53 -9.73 -22.12
N ALA A 9 -5.57 -8.92 -22.33
CA ALA A 9 -5.54 -7.50 -22.00
C ALA A 9 -5.18 -7.28 -20.52
N GLU A 10 -4.31 -6.30 -20.23
CA GLU A 10 -3.85 -6.07 -18.86
C GLU A 10 -4.93 -5.43 -17.98
N ALA A 11 -5.63 -4.43 -18.51
CA ALA A 11 -6.72 -3.74 -17.87
C ALA A 11 -7.83 -3.47 -18.90
N PRO A 12 -8.77 -4.41 -19.15
CA PRO A 12 -9.95 -4.12 -19.92
C PRO A 12 -10.67 -2.91 -19.32
N GLU A 13 -10.99 -1.97 -20.19
CA GLU A 13 -11.63 -0.72 -19.84
C GLU A 13 -12.86 -0.48 -20.70
N PHE A 14 -13.87 0.06 -20.03
CA PHE A 14 -15.08 0.60 -20.62
C PHE A 14 -15.22 2.04 -20.12
N ALA A 15 -15.14 3.00 -21.04
CA ALA A 15 -15.30 4.41 -20.74
C ALA A 15 -16.42 5.02 -21.59
N THR A 16 -17.24 5.86 -21.00
CA THR A 16 -18.20 6.68 -21.75
C THR A 16 -17.48 7.87 -22.37
N GLN A 17 -17.89 8.25 -23.58
CA GLN A 17 -17.32 9.42 -24.25
C GLN A 17 -17.70 10.71 -23.51
N GLN A 18 -16.86 11.75 -23.61
CA GLN A 18 -17.16 13.07 -23.05
C GLN A 18 -18.45 13.69 -23.63
N THR A 19 -18.78 13.35 -24.88
CA THR A 19 -20.00 13.78 -25.56
C THR A 19 -21.28 13.07 -25.06
N GLN A 20 -21.17 12.08 -24.16
CA GLN A 20 -22.31 11.33 -23.66
C GLN A 20 -23.19 12.22 -22.75
N ARG A 21 -24.46 12.38 -23.12
CA ARG A 21 -25.39 13.33 -22.49
C ARG A 21 -25.68 13.06 -21.01
N PHE A 22 -25.70 11.80 -20.59
CA PHE A 22 -26.18 11.42 -19.26
C PHE A 22 -25.06 11.09 -18.27
N PHE A 23 -23.89 10.67 -18.77
CA PHE A 23 -22.82 10.18 -17.91
C PHE A 23 -21.47 10.31 -18.62
N PRO A 24 -20.95 11.55 -18.78
CA PRO A 24 -19.73 11.81 -19.54
C PRO A 24 -18.48 11.36 -18.79
N SER A 25 -17.51 10.80 -19.51
CA SER A 25 -16.16 10.45 -19.01
C SER A 25 -16.15 9.55 -17.78
N ALA A 26 -17.18 8.74 -17.60
CA ALA A 26 -17.22 7.68 -16.59
C ALA A 26 -16.45 6.48 -17.09
N LYS A 27 -15.57 5.93 -16.26
CA LYS A 27 -14.69 4.82 -16.64
C LYS A 27 -14.77 3.69 -15.63
N ILE A 28 -14.99 2.49 -16.14
CA ILE A 28 -14.86 1.23 -15.41
C ILE A 28 -13.68 0.48 -16.02
N SER A 29 -12.74 0.10 -15.18
CA SER A 29 -11.59 -0.72 -15.57
C SER A 29 -11.28 -1.70 -14.46
N GLY A 30 -10.62 -2.81 -14.82
CA GLY A 30 -10.16 -3.83 -13.87
C GLY A 30 -8.87 -4.47 -14.36
N GLU A 31 -7.81 -4.34 -13.57
CA GLU A 31 -6.55 -5.04 -13.85
C GLU A 31 -6.73 -6.55 -13.62
N ILE A 32 -6.36 -7.33 -14.63
CA ILE A 32 -6.53 -8.79 -14.60
C ILE A 32 -5.33 -9.40 -13.88
N THR A 33 -5.34 -9.31 -12.56
CA THR A 33 -4.18 -9.70 -11.74
C THR A 33 -4.60 -10.71 -10.68
N PRO A 34 -3.93 -11.88 -10.58
CA PRO A 34 -4.21 -12.86 -9.53
C PRO A 34 -3.98 -12.28 -8.13
N GLU A 35 -3.06 -11.33 -7.99
CA GLU A 35 -2.68 -10.68 -6.75
C GLU A 35 -3.84 -9.89 -6.16
N TYR A 36 -4.52 -9.05 -6.96
CA TYR A 36 -5.64 -8.26 -6.46
C TYR A 36 -6.85 -9.12 -6.12
N LEU A 37 -7.12 -10.15 -6.91
CA LEU A 37 -8.15 -11.15 -6.60
C LEU A 37 -7.85 -11.85 -5.26
N GLY A 38 -6.61 -12.27 -5.05
CA GLY A 38 -6.16 -12.91 -3.81
C GLY A 38 -6.25 -11.99 -2.61
N VAL A 39 -5.73 -10.76 -2.72
CA VAL A 39 -5.83 -9.72 -1.66
C VAL A 39 -7.30 -9.48 -1.29
N GLY A 40 -8.17 -9.34 -2.30
CA GLY A 40 -9.60 -9.19 -2.11
C GLY A 40 -10.23 -10.28 -1.26
N TYR A 41 -9.90 -11.53 -1.58
CA TYR A 41 -10.38 -12.69 -0.82
C TYR A 41 -9.88 -12.66 0.63
N ILE A 42 -8.60 -12.34 0.86
CA ILE A 42 -8.00 -12.29 2.20
C ILE A 42 -8.65 -11.21 3.08
N ILE A 43 -8.88 -10.00 2.54
CA ILE A 43 -9.48 -8.90 3.33
C ILE A 43 -11.01 -9.01 3.48
N GLY A 44 -11.64 -9.83 2.65
CA GLY A 44 -13.05 -10.17 2.70
C GLY A 44 -14.02 -9.09 2.21
N PRO A 45 -15.33 -9.42 2.16
CA PRO A 45 -16.34 -8.63 1.45
C PRO A 45 -16.55 -7.25 2.05
N ARG A 46 -16.42 -7.10 3.38
CA ARG A 46 -16.68 -5.82 4.06
C ARG A 46 -15.60 -4.78 3.74
N ILE A 47 -14.32 -5.15 3.86
CA ILE A 47 -13.21 -4.22 3.61
C ILE A 47 -13.10 -3.95 2.11
N ALA A 48 -13.19 -4.98 1.28
CA ALA A 48 -13.14 -4.84 -0.18
C ALA A 48 -14.31 -4.00 -0.73
N GLY A 49 -15.51 -4.16 -0.15
CA GLY A 49 -16.70 -3.35 -0.48
C GLY A 49 -16.51 -1.87 -0.14
N VAL A 50 -15.98 -1.56 1.05
CA VAL A 50 -15.69 -0.17 1.45
C VAL A 50 -14.60 0.45 0.57
N LEU A 51 -13.57 -0.34 0.21
CA LEU A 51 -12.50 0.09 -0.69
C LEU A 51 -13.04 0.46 -2.09
N VAL A 52 -13.81 -0.43 -2.73
CA VAL A 52 -14.35 -0.13 -4.07
C VAL A 52 -15.40 0.98 -4.04
N ALA A 53 -16.13 1.15 -2.94
CA ALA A 53 -17.07 2.27 -2.80
C ALA A 53 -16.38 3.63 -2.91
N GLY A 54 -15.15 3.76 -2.39
CA GLY A 54 -14.32 4.95 -2.62
C GLY A 54 -13.96 5.14 -4.09
N GLY A 55 -13.61 4.05 -4.79
CA GLY A 55 -13.37 4.07 -6.23
C GLY A 55 -14.61 4.48 -7.02
N VAL A 56 -15.79 3.96 -6.65
CA VAL A 56 -17.07 4.33 -7.26
C VAL A 56 -17.35 5.82 -7.06
N LEU A 57 -17.13 6.36 -5.85
CA LEU A 57 -17.28 7.81 -5.61
C LEU A 57 -16.38 8.62 -6.55
N SER A 58 -15.10 8.25 -6.66
CA SER A 58 -14.17 8.99 -7.51
C SER A 58 -14.51 8.86 -9.01
N TRP A 59 -14.66 7.64 -9.49
CA TRP A 59 -14.69 7.33 -10.93
C TRP A 59 -16.09 7.43 -11.55
N LEU A 60 -17.15 7.25 -10.76
CA LEU A 60 -18.53 7.26 -11.23
C LEU A 60 -19.35 8.43 -10.67
N VAL A 61 -18.83 9.21 -9.72
CA VAL A 61 -19.54 10.41 -9.21
C VAL A 61 -18.73 11.67 -9.47
N LEU A 62 -17.53 11.79 -8.90
CA LEU A 62 -16.75 13.02 -8.96
C LEU A 62 -16.21 13.31 -10.36
N ILE A 63 -15.68 12.31 -11.08
CA ILE A 63 -15.16 12.53 -12.44
C ILE A 63 -16.27 13.00 -13.41
N PRO A 64 -17.42 12.30 -13.56
CA PRO A 64 -18.48 12.76 -14.45
C PRO A 64 -19.04 14.14 -14.07
N LEU A 65 -19.15 14.41 -12.76
CA LEU A 65 -19.58 15.71 -12.26
C LEU A 65 -18.61 16.82 -12.67
N LEU A 66 -17.31 16.64 -12.44
CA LEU A 66 -16.29 17.63 -12.80
C LEU A 66 -16.14 17.75 -14.33
N ALA A 67 -16.28 16.65 -15.07
CA ALA A 67 -16.27 16.66 -16.53
C ALA A 67 -17.44 17.46 -17.13
N SER A 68 -18.54 17.58 -16.40
CA SER A 68 -19.72 18.35 -16.82
C SER A 68 -19.66 19.81 -16.39
N LEU A 69 -19.05 20.10 -15.24
CA LEU A 69 -19.07 21.42 -14.62
C LEU A 69 -17.82 22.27 -14.88
N VAL A 70 -16.67 21.64 -15.14
CA VAL A 70 -15.37 22.32 -15.21
C VAL A 70 -14.88 22.38 -16.66
N PRO A 71 -14.64 23.59 -17.20
CA PRO A 71 -14.05 23.78 -18.52
C PRO A 71 -12.64 23.19 -18.66
N ALA A 72 -12.27 22.75 -19.86
CA ALA A 72 -11.03 22.01 -20.13
C ALA A 72 -9.76 22.84 -19.82
N ASP A 73 -9.78 24.13 -20.13
CA ASP A 73 -8.71 25.08 -19.83
C ASP A 73 -8.45 25.24 -18.33
N VAL A 74 -9.51 25.20 -17.50
CA VAL A 74 -9.40 25.23 -16.04
C VAL A 74 -8.76 23.94 -15.51
N ILE A 75 -9.12 22.79 -16.09
CA ILE A 75 -8.50 21.50 -15.76
C ILE A 75 -7.02 21.51 -16.16
N ALA A 76 -6.69 22.04 -17.34
CA ALA A 76 -5.31 22.16 -17.82
C ALA A 76 -4.48 23.07 -16.93
N ALA A 77 -5.03 24.22 -16.53
CA ALA A 77 -4.39 25.14 -15.57
C ALA A 77 -4.12 24.45 -14.22
N GLN A 78 -5.04 23.61 -13.76
CA GLN A 78 -4.86 22.82 -12.55
C GLN A 78 -3.75 21.76 -12.70
N LEU A 79 -3.65 21.10 -13.86
CA LEU A 79 -2.56 20.17 -14.15
C LEU A 79 -1.20 20.86 -14.18
N VAL A 80 -1.14 22.11 -14.67
CA VAL A 80 0.08 22.95 -14.59
C VAL A 80 0.45 23.22 -13.14
N LYS A 81 -0.52 23.65 -12.32
CA LYS A 81 -0.30 23.94 -10.90
C LYS A 81 0.24 22.73 -10.14
N GLN A 82 -0.22 21.53 -10.50
CA GLN A 82 0.24 20.28 -9.89
C GLN A 82 1.54 19.73 -10.48
N GLY A 83 2.12 20.39 -11.48
CA GLY A 83 3.36 19.99 -12.13
C GLY A 83 3.22 18.77 -13.04
N TYR A 84 1.99 18.41 -13.42
CA TYR A 84 1.73 17.36 -14.41
C TYR A 84 1.82 17.86 -15.85
N LEU A 85 1.68 19.18 -16.05
CA LEU A 85 1.84 19.85 -17.34
C LEU A 85 2.82 21.03 -17.17
N ALA A 86 3.68 21.27 -18.16
CA ALA A 86 4.68 22.34 -18.06
C ALA A 86 4.02 23.73 -18.17
N THR A 87 3.19 23.93 -19.19
CA THR A 87 2.39 25.14 -19.43
C THR A 87 1.10 24.78 -20.15
N ILE A 88 0.09 25.66 -20.09
CA ILE A 88 -1.17 25.46 -20.83
C ILE A 88 -0.97 25.48 -22.36
N THR A 89 0.15 26.01 -22.84
CA THR A 89 0.49 26.07 -24.27
C THR A 89 1.29 24.85 -24.74
N THR A 90 1.72 23.98 -23.83
CA THR A 90 2.49 22.78 -24.18
C THR A 90 1.52 21.61 -24.36
N PRO A 91 1.49 20.93 -25.52
CA PRO A 91 0.66 19.76 -25.71
C PRO A 91 1.16 18.56 -24.89
N GLY A 92 0.25 17.66 -24.52
CA GLY A 92 0.56 16.42 -23.81
C GLY A 92 0.11 16.42 -22.35
N GLY A 93 0.93 15.84 -21.47
CA GLY A 93 0.57 15.61 -20.08
C GLY A 93 -0.59 14.61 -19.90
N PRO A 94 -1.04 14.38 -18.66
CA PRO A 94 -2.07 13.41 -18.34
C PRO A 94 -3.41 13.73 -19.01
N GLY A 95 -3.94 12.77 -19.76
CA GLY A 95 -5.17 12.96 -20.54
C GLY A 95 -4.96 13.58 -21.93
N GLY A 96 -3.71 13.87 -22.32
CA GLY A 96 -3.38 14.34 -23.67
C GLY A 96 -4.00 15.70 -23.98
N TRP A 97 -3.53 16.75 -23.30
CA TRP A 97 -3.96 18.13 -23.53
C TRP A 97 -3.58 18.60 -24.94
N ASP A 98 -4.54 19.15 -25.66
CA ASP A 98 -4.35 19.87 -26.91
C ASP A 98 -4.65 21.37 -26.69
N PRO A 99 -3.63 22.25 -26.66
CA PRO A 99 -3.80 23.68 -26.50
C PRO A 99 -4.58 24.35 -27.63
N ALA A 100 -4.52 23.81 -28.86
CA ALA A 100 -5.19 24.40 -30.02
C ALA A 100 -6.67 24.05 -30.02
N ALA A 101 -7.02 22.81 -29.68
CA ALA A 101 -8.41 22.39 -29.54
C ALA A 101 -9.02 22.76 -28.18
N GLN A 102 -8.20 23.23 -27.22
CA GLN A 102 -8.56 23.42 -25.81
C GLN A 102 -9.31 22.22 -25.23
N ASN A 103 -8.78 21.03 -25.49
CA ASN A 103 -9.48 19.78 -25.16
C ASN A 103 -8.50 18.69 -24.71
N PHE A 104 -9.04 17.66 -24.06
CA PHE A 104 -8.30 16.45 -23.69
C PHE A 104 -8.75 15.26 -24.53
N GLY A 105 -7.79 14.42 -24.91
CA GLY A 105 -8.09 13.09 -25.48
C GLY A 105 -8.72 12.14 -24.46
N ASP A 106 -8.28 12.20 -23.21
CA ASP A 106 -8.83 11.44 -22.08
C ASP A 106 -9.10 12.35 -20.87
N TRP A 107 -10.34 12.83 -20.81
CA TRP A 107 -10.87 13.66 -19.72
C TRP A 107 -10.83 12.96 -18.37
N THR A 108 -11.07 11.64 -18.34
CA THR A 108 -11.08 10.87 -17.09
C THR A 108 -9.71 10.93 -16.43
N THR A 109 -8.64 10.67 -17.18
CA THR A 109 -7.28 10.72 -16.65
C THR A 109 -6.87 12.14 -16.28
N ALA A 110 -7.25 13.15 -17.07
CA ALA A 110 -6.98 14.56 -16.78
C ALA A 110 -7.59 14.98 -15.43
N ILE A 111 -8.89 14.73 -15.23
CA ILE A 111 -9.61 15.08 -13.99
C ILE A 111 -9.09 14.28 -12.80
N TYR A 112 -8.84 12.98 -13.00
CA TYR A 112 -8.31 12.12 -11.95
C TYR A 112 -7.01 12.68 -11.37
N ARG A 113 -6.09 13.12 -12.23
CA ARG A 113 -4.83 13.70 -11.78
C ARG A 113 -5.02 15.12 -11.24
N ALA A 114 -5.81 15.96 -11.90
CA ALA A 114 -6.00 17.37 -11.54
C ALA A 114 -6.71 17.57 -10.19
N TYR A 115 -7.68 16.73 -9.84
CA TYR A 115 -8.53 16.97 -8.66
C TYR A 115 -8.63 15.75 -7.75
N ILE A 116 -8.97 14.59 -8.31
CA ILE A 116 -9.35 13.40 -7.53
C ILE A 116 -8.21 12.94 -6.63
N ARG A 117 -6.95 12.93 -7.11
CA ARG A 117 -5.80 12.56 -6.28
C ARG A 117 -5.61 13.47 -5.07
N SER A 118 -5.84 14.78 -5.22
CA SER A 118 -5.73 15.74 -4.11
C SER A 118 -6.87 15.57 -3.10
N ILE A 119 -8.10 15.32 -3.59
CA ILE A 119 -9.25 14.97 -2.73
C ILE A 119 -8.99 13.65 -1.98
N GLY A 120 -8.57 12.60 -2.70
CA GLY A 120 -8.22 11.32 -2.12
C GLY A 120 -7.09 11.42 -1.11
N ALA A 121 -6.07 12.25 -1.38
CA ALA A 121 -4.98 12.48 -0.44
C ALA A 121 -5.45 13.11 0.87
N GLY A 122 -6.33 14.12 0.79
CA GLY A 122 -6.96 14.70 1.98
C GLY A 122 -7.81 13.69 2.76
N ALA A 123 -8.58 12.84 2.06
CA ALA A 123 -9.37 11.78 2.68
C ALA A 123 -8.48 10.75 3.39
N VAL A 124 -7.36 10.34 2.80
CA VAL A 124 -6.45 9.35 3.40
C VAL A 124 -5.72 9.95 4.59
N ALA A 125 -5.27 11.21 4.50
CA ALA A 125 -4.66 11.92 5.62
C ALA A 125 -5.62 12.01 6.80
N ALA A 126 -6.88 12.42 6.55
CA ALA A 126 -7.91 12.47 7.58
C ALA A 126 -8.22 11.09 8.17
N GLY A 127 -8.42 10.07 7.33
CA GLY A 127 -8.68 8.71 7.80
C GLY A 127 -7.52 8.11 8.60
N GLY A 128 -6.27 8.40 8.19
CA GLY A 128 -5.06 8.02 8.93
C GLY A 128 -4.98 8.72 10.28
N PHE A 129 -5.25 10.03 10.32
CA PHE A 129 -5.26 10.83 11.54
C PHE A 129 -6.38 10.40 12.51
N ILE A 130 -7.60 10.16 12.01
CA ILE A 130 -8.72 9.67 12.83
C ILE A 130 -8.39 8.27 13.38
N THR A 131 -7.79 7.40 12.58
CA THR A 131 -7.31 6.09 13.04
C THR A 131 -6.27 6.26 14.16
N LEU A 132 -5.32 7.19 14.00
CA LEU A 132 -4.36 7.52 15.05
C LEU A 132 -5.07 7.95 16.33
N LEU A 133 -6.00 8.91 16.26
CA LEU A 133 -6.76 9.39 17.43
C LEU A 133 -7.45 8.23 18.17
N LYS A 134 -8.09 7.31 17.43
CA LYS A 134 -8.71 6.11 18.00
C LYS A 134 -7.70 5.17 18.66
N THR A 135 -6.46 5.15 18.19
CA THR A 135 -5.39 4.32 18.77
C THR A 135 -4.73 4.93 20.00
N ILE A 136 -4.81 6.26 20.21
CA ILE A 136 -4.16 6.98 21.34
C ILE A 136 -4.35 6.29 22.69
N PRO A 137 -5.55 5.85 23.11
CA PRO A 137 -5.73 5.18 24.39
C PRO A 137 -4.89 3.90 24.52
N THR A 138 -4.81 3.13 23.44
CA THR A 138 -3.95 1.93 23.36
C THR A 138 -2.48 2.31 23.42
N ILE A 139 -2.06 3.41 22.76
CA ILE A 139 -0.69 3.94 22.85
C ILE A 139 -0.33 4.26 24.30
N ILE A 140 -1.17 5.06 24.97
CA ILE A 140 -0.93 5.49 26.35
C ILE A 140 -0.85 4.29 27.28
N SER A 141 -1.79 3.33 27.19
CA SER A 141 -1.77 2.17 28.10
C SER A 141 -0.59 1.24 27.84
N SER A 142 -0.17 1.08 26.58
CA SER A 142 0.99 0.25 26.22
C SER A 142 2.28 0.88 26.72
N PHE A 143 2.42 2.18 26.52
CA PHE A 143 3.56 2.94 27.02
C PHE A 143 3.66 2.93 28.55
N LYS A 144 2.54 3.14 29.26
CA LYS A 144 2.48 3.02 30.72
C LYS A 144 2.90 1.64 31.21
N SER A 145 2.48 0.58 30.50
CA SER A 145 2.88 -0.79 30.81
C SER A 145 4.38 -1.01 30.60
N SER A 146 4.95 -0.54 29.48
CA SER A 146 6.38 -0.67 29.17
C SER A 146 7.27 0.07 30.17
N ILE A 147 6.89 1.27 30.60
CA ILE A 147 7.62 1.99 31.67
C ILE A 147 7.49 1.23 33.01
N GLY A 148 6.30 0.71 33.30
CA GLY A 148 6.04 -0.09 34.49
C GLY A 148 6.91 -1.34 34.57
N SER A 149 7.11 -2.05 33.47
CA SER A 149 7.98 -3.23 33.41
C SER A 149 9.45 -2.86 33.60
N ILE A 150 9.94 -1.78 32.98
CA ILE A 150 11.33 -1.32 33.14
C ILE A 150 11.61 -0.92 34.59
N LYS A 151 10.66 -0.21 35.24
CA LYS A 151 10.80 0.19 36.64
C LYS A 151 10.81 -1.01 37.60
N LYS A 152 10.07 -2.09 37.30
CA LYS A 152 10.08 -3.32 38.09
C LYS A 152 11.36 -4.14 37.88
N SER A 153 11.89 -4.20 36.65
CA SER A 153 13.17 -4.87 36.37
C SER A 153 14.39 -4.16 36.99
N GLY A 154 14.25 -2.91 37.44
CA GLY A 154 15.30 -2.17 38.14
C GLY A 154 15.24 -2.25 39.67
N VAL A 155 14.22 -2.90 40.26
CA VAL A 155 13.99 -2.92 41.71
C VAL A 155 14.34 -4.24 42.39
N GLU A 156 14.63 -5.32 41.65
CA GLU A 156 15.12 -6.56 42.24
C GLU A 156 16.30 -7.10 41.45
N GLY A 157 17.46 -7.20 42.13
CA GLY A 157 18.59 -8.00 41.70
C GLY A 157 18.24 -9.48 41.78
N VAL A 158 17.38 -9.94 40.87
CA VAL A 158 17.17 -11.36 40.64
C VAL A 158 18.37 -11.84 39.84
N GLU A 159 19.22 -12.63 40.50
CA GLU A 159 20.32 -13.36 39.89
C GLU A 159 19.85 -14.06 38.60
N GLU A 160 20.68 -14.05 37.55
CA GLU A 160 20.40 -14.69 36.25
C GLU A 160 20.29 -16.23 36.34
N GLU A 161 20.42 -16.81 37.54
CA GLU A 161 20.28 -18.23 37.80
C GLU A 161 18.81 -18.64 37.94
N GLY A 162 18.23 -19.15 36.84
CA GLY A 162 16.92 -19.80 36.85
C GLY A 162 15.93 -19.34 35.79
N VAL A 163 16.25 -18.29 35.01
CA VAL A 163 15.38 -17.87 33.89
C VAL A 163 15.28 -19.03 32.89
N LYS A 164 14.06 -19.57 32.73
CA LYS A 164 13.79 -20.66 31.79
C LYS A 164 14.25 -20.25 30.39
N ARG A 165 14.77 -21.19 29.61
CA ARG A 165 15.20 -20.96 28.22
C ARG A 165 14.13 -20.21 27.40
N THR A 166 12.85 -20.46 27.67
CA THR A 166 11.68 -19.85 27.03
C THR A 166 11.43 -18.39 27.38
N GLU A 167 12.12 -17.83 28.37
CA GLU A 167 11.94 -16.45 28.86
C GLU A 167 13.21 -15.59 28.69
N LYS A 168 14.25 -16.15 28.07
CA LYS A 168 15.50 -15.43 27.80
C LYS A 168 15.34 -14.55 26.55
N ASP A 169 15.19 -13.25 26.77
CA ASP A 169 15.21 -12.18 25.75
C ASP A 169 16.60 -11.53 25.58
N LEU A 170 16.80 -10.80 24.48
CA LEU A 170 17.94 -9.88 24.31
C LEU A 170 17.96 -8.83 25.45
N SER A 171 19.13 -8.57 26.02
CA SER A 171 19.23 -7.64 27.15
C SER A 171 18.92 -6.20 26.73
N ILE A 172 18.23 -5.46 27.60
CA ILE A 172 17.86 -4.05 27.32
C ILE A 172 19.08 -3.15 27.08
N LYS A 173 20.23 -3.51 27.66
CA LYS A 173 21.52 -2.82 27.42
C LYS A 173 21.96 -2.94 25.96
N ILE A 174 21.84 -4.13 25.37
CA ILE A 174 22.18 -4.36 23.95
C ILE A 174 21.22 -3.57 23.06
N VAL A 175 19.92 -3.54 23.39
CA VAL A 175 18.93 -2.75 22.64
C VAL A 175 19.22 -1.25 22.71
N GLY A 176 19.56 -0.73 23.90
CA GLY A 176 19.91 0.68 24.09
C GLY A 176 21.18 1.07 23.32
N ILE A 177 22.23 0.26 23.41
CA ILE A 177 23.48 0.48 22.66
C ILE A 177 23.22 0.37 21.15
N GLY A 178 22.47 -0.64 20.70
CA GLY A 178 22.11 -0.80 19.29
C GLY A 178 21.31 0.38 18.75
N SER A 179 20.42 0.96 19.56
CA SER A 179 19.67 2.17 19.19
C SER A 179 20.60 3.39 19.05
N LEU A 180 21.54 3.59 19.97
CA LEU A 180 22.54 4.66 19.87
C LEU A 180 23.45 4.48 18.64
N VAL A 181 23.88 3.25 18.37
CA VAL A 181 24.65 2.91 17.17
C VAL A 181 23.83 3.24 15.92
N LEU A 182 22.52 2.97 15.91
CA LEU A 182 21.65 3.31 14.79
C LEU A 182 21.55 4.82 14.55
N ILE A 183 21.45 5.66 15.60
CA ILE A 183 21.54 7.13 15.45
C ILE A 183 22.86 7.51 14.79
N LEU A 184 23.96 6.95 15.28
CA LEU A 184 25.29 7.27 14.80
C LEU A 184 25.45 6.85 13.32
N CYS A 185 24.96 5.66 12.95
CA CYS A 185 24.92 5.20 11.57
C CYS A 185 24.13 6.18 10.69
N VAL A 186 22.92 6.58 11.12
CA VAL A 186 22.10 7.55 10.38
C VAL A 186 22.81 8.89 10.23
N ALA A 187 23.46 9.38 11.29
CA ALA A 187 24.16 10.66 11.33
C ALA A 187 25.39 10.69 10.41
N LEU A 188 26.16 9.59 10.36
CA LEU A 188 27.40 9.47 9.62
C LEU A 188 27.23 8.97 8.18
N MET A 189 26.06 8.43 7.82
CA MET A 189 25.82 7.93 6.48
C MET A 189 25.92 9.05 5.42
N PRO A 190 26.47 8.76 4.22
CA PRO A 190 26.55 9.73 3.12
C PRO A 190 25.20 10.34 2.76
N SER A 191 25.20 11.61 2.34
CA SER A 191 23.98 12.32 1.88
C SER A 191 23.32 11.68 0.66
N THR A 192 24.06 10.83 -0.07
CA THR A 192 23.55 10.02 -1.18
C THR A 192 22.62 8.89 -0.73
N LEU A 193 22.74 8.43 0.53
CA LEU A 193 21.91 7.36 1.10
C LEU A 193 20.85 7.91 2.05
N ILE A 194 21.24 8.82 2.94
CA ILE A 194 20.30 9.49 3.86
C ILE A 194 20.29 10.98 3.54
N PRO A 195 19.16 11.54 3.07
CA PRO A 195 19.01 12.96 2.80
C PRO A 195 19.33 13.79 4.05
N GLY A 196 20.04 14.90 3.85
CA GLY A 196 20.43 15.83 4.91
C GLY A 196 21.75 16.53 4.59
N GLN A 197 21.76 17.86 4.65
CA GLN A 197 22.94 18.66 4.29
C GLN A 197 23.98 18.73 5.41
N SER A 198 23.56 18.60 6.67
CA SER A 198 24.43 18.67 7.84
C SER A 198 24.31 17.42 8.71
N ILE A 199 25.38 17.11 9.44
CA ILE A 199 25.39 16.01 10.43
C ILE A 199 24.32 16.25 11.50
N GLY A 200 24.11 17.51 11.92
CA GLY A 200 23.05 17.87 12.86
C GLY A 200 21.65 17.53 12.36
N ALA A 201 21.38 17.73 11.06
CA ALA A 201 20.11 17.39 10.46
C ALA A 201 19.85 15.88 10.44
N LYS A 202 20.89 15.09 10.17
CA LYS A 202 20.81 13.62 10.21
C LYS A 202 20.73 13.08 11.64
N LEU A 203 21.36 13.75 12.60
CA LEU A 203 21.24 13.42 14.02
C LEU A 203 19.80 13.63 14.51
N LEU A 204 19.17 14.74 14.14
CA LEU A 204 17.74 14.95 14.42
C LEU A 204 16.90 13.82 13.81
N LEU A 205 17.21 13.42 12.57
CA LEU A 205 16.55 12.29 11.91
C LEU A 205 16.65 11.00 12.74
N GLY A 206 17.87 10.65 13.19
CA GLY A 206 18.14 9.52 14.07
C GLY A 206 17.33 9.57 15.37
N ILE A 207 17.27 10.74 16.00
CA ILE A 207 16.46 10.96 17.21
C ILE A 207 14.97 10.72 16.92
N LEU A 208 14.43 11.30 15.84
CA LEU A 208 13.02 11.12 15.48
C LEU A 208 12.69 9.66 15.20
N ILE A 209 13.57 8.92 14.53
CA ILE A 209 13.39 7.48 14.26
C ILE A 209 13.31 6.70 15.57
N ILE A 210 14.15 6.99 16.56
CA ILE A 210 14.07 6.30 17.86
C ILE A 210 12.80 6.69 18.60
N ILE A 211 12.45 7.97 18.65
CA ILE A 211 11.29 8.45 19.39
C ILE A 211 10.02 7.83 18.80
N PHE A 212 9.77 8.03 17.51
CA PHE A 212 8.62 7.44 16.84
C PHE A 212 8.67 5.92 16.80
N GLY A 213 9.86 5.33 16.66
CA GLY A 213 10.07 3.89 16.72
C GLY A 213 9.65 3.31 18.06
N ALA A 214 10.12 3.88 19.17
CA ALA A 214 9.77 3.44 20.52
C ALA A 214 8.25 3.49 20.76
N PHE A 215 7.57 4.55 20.30
CA PHE A 215 6.11 4.66 20.40
C PHE A 215 5.40 3.62 19.52
N PHE A 216 5.67 3.59 18.21
CA PHE A 216 4.87 2.82 17.27
C PHE A 216 5.22 1.33 17.21
N VAL A 217 6.44 0.92 17.53
CA VAL A 217 6.80 -0.50 17.72
C VAL A 217 6.01 -1.08 18.89
N THR A 218 5.94 -0.35 20.01
CA THR A 218 5.20 -0.79 21.21
C THR A 218 3.70 -0.95 20.92
N VAL A 219 3.12 0.02 20.21
CA VAL A 219 1.71 -0.01 19.81
C VAL A 219 1.43 -1.15 18.85
N SER A 220 2.25 -1.28 17.81
CA SER A 220 2.14 -2.33 16.81
C SER A 220 2.19 -3.72 17.47
N SER A 221 3.22 -3.99 18.27
CA SER A 221 3.40 -5.25 18.98
C SER A 221 2.17 -5.63 19.83
N ARG A 222 1.62 -4.67 20.58
CA ARG A 222 0.43 -4.92 21.41
C ARG A 222 -0.84 -5.12 20.61
N ILE A 223 -1.10 -4.27 19.61
CA ILE A 223 -2.30 -4.39 18.78
C ILE A 223 -2.28 -5.74 18.05
N VAL A 224 -1.15 -6.10 17.46
CA VAL A 224 -0.99 -7.38 16.76
C VAL A 224 -1.20 -8.56 17.71
N GLY A 225 -0.70 -8.48 18.95
CA GLY A 225 -0.94 -9.50 19.97
C GLY A 225 -2.40 -9.66 20.38
N LEU A 226 -3.20 -8.58 20.31
CA LEU A 226 -4.62 -8.57 20.70
C LEU A 226 -5.59 -8.89 19.56
N ILE A 227 -5.35 -8.36 18.36
CA ILE A 227 -6.30 -8.40 17.23
C ILE A 227 -5.70 -8.93 15.91
N GLY A 228 -4.44 -9.37 15.93
CA GLY A 228 -3.73 -9.90 14.77
C GLY A 228 -3.06 -8.83 13.89
N SER A 229 -2.13 -9.27 13.03
CA SER A 229 -1.32 -8.42 12.14
C SER A 229 -2.14 -7.77 11.03
N SER A 230 -3.17 -8.45 10.53
CA SER A 230 -4.07 -7.92 9.49
C SER A 230 -4.86 -6.69 9.93
N ASN A 231 -5.11 -6.53 11.24
CA ASN A 231 -5.84 -5.39 11.81
C ASN A 231 -4.91 -4.32 12.40
N ASN A 232 -3.60 -4.48 12.26
CA ASN A 232 -2.62 -3.52 12.75
C ASN A 232 -2.68 -2.20 11.93
N PRO A 233 -2.89 -1.02 12.54
CA PRO A 233 -3.04 0.25 11.83
C PRO A 233 -1.70 0.82 11.32
N ILE A 234 -0.87 0.00 10.67
CA ILE A 234 0.49 0.37 10.20
C ILE A 234 0.43 1.62 9.34
N SER A 235 -0.47 1.66 8.34
CA SER A 235 -0.62 2.82 7.46
C SER A 235 -0.97 4.10 8.22
N GLY A 236 -1.80 4.02 9.27
CA GLY A 236 -2.13 5.17 10.12
C GLY A 236 -0.91 5.65 10.94
N MET A 237 -0.13 4.73 11.50
CA MET A 237 1.11 5.03 12.23
C MET A 237 2.17 5.66 11.32
N THR A 238 2.30 5.19 10.07
CA THR A 238 3.20 5.77 9.07
C THR A 238 2.80 7.19 8.70
N ILE A 239 1.52 7.43 8.39
CA ILE A 239 1.01 8.77 8.06
C ILE A 239 1.22 9.72 9.25
N ALA A 240 0.91 9.29 10.47
CA ALA A 240 1.13 10.06 11.69
C ALA A 240 2.60 10.44 11.88
N THR A 241 3.52 9.49 11.66
CA THR A 241 4.97 9.73 11.72
C THR A 241 5.41 10.77 10.70
N ILE A 242 4.96 10.62 9.45
CA ILE A 242 5.31 11.52 8.36
C ILE A 242 4.81 12.93 8.66
N MET A 243 3.54 13.08 9.03
CA MET A 243 2.94 14.37 9.34
C MET A 243 3.58 15.01 10.57
N GLY A 244 3.79 14.23 11.64
CA GLY A 244 4.47 14.70 12.85
C GLY A 244 5.89 15.16 12.55
N THR A 245 6.64 14.41 11.73
CA THR A 245 7.99 14.79 11.29
C THR A 245 7.97 16.09 10.48
N CYS A 246 7.04 16.23 9.54
CA CYS A 246 6.89 17.46 8.76
C CYS A 246 6.55 18.68 9.64
N LEU A 247 5.67 18.51 10.64
CA LEU A 247 5.32 19.58 11.57
C LEU A 247 6.50 19.98 12.47
N ILE A 248 7.32 19.01 12.90
CA ILE A 248 8.55 19.30 13.65
C ILE A 248 9.54 20.06 12.77
N PHE A 249 9.73 19.65 11.52
CA PHE A 249 10.57 20.35 10.55
C PHE A 249 10.09 21.79 10.33
N LEU A 250 8.79 21.98 10.11
CA LEU A 250 8.19 23.30 9.99
C LEU A 250 8.43 24.16 11.24
N ALA A 251 8.28 23.59 12.45
CA ALA A 251 8.50 24.29 13.71
C ALA A 251 9.95 24.75 13.91
N VAL A 252 10.94 24.01 13.37
CA VAL A 252 12.36 24.41 13.40
C VAL A 252 12.78 25.22 12.17
N GLY A 253 11.83 25.64 11.32
CA GLY A 253 12.07 26.45 10.12
C GLY A 253 12.62 25.68 8.91
N TRP A 254 12.54 24.35 8.91
CA TRP A 254 13.00 23.49 7.83
C TRP A 254 11.88 23.22 6.83
N THR A 255 11.80 24.05 5.79
CA THR A 255 10.79 23.96 4.73
C THR A 255 11.39 23.79 3.34
N GLY A 256 10.59 23.29 2.41
CA GLY A 256 10.98 23.10 1.02
C GLY A 256 11.58 21.74 0.67
N ARG A 257 11.95 21.59 -0.62
CA ARG A 257 12.22 20.32 -1.30
C ARG A 257 13.36 19.49 -0.71
N ILE A 258 14.27 20.11 0.04
CA ILE A 258 15.41 19.42 0.64
C ILE A 258 14.96 18.54 1.82
N TYR A 259 13.92 18.95 2.55
CA TYR A 259 13.47 18.26 3.76
C TYR A 259 12.31 17.27 3.49
N GLU A 260 11.67 17.32 2.32
CA GLU A 260 10.61 16.38 1.94
C GLU A 260 11.12 14.91 1.96
N PRO A 261 12.28 14.57 1.35
CA PRO A 261 12.80 13.21 1.39
C PRO A 261 13.22 12.78 2.80
N MET A 262 13.64 13.72 3.65
CA MET A 262 13.99 13.42 5.04
C MET A 262 12.78 12.92 5.83
N ALA A 263 11.61 13.55 5.66
CA ALA A 263 10.38 13.11 6.30
C ALA A 263 9.91 11.74 5.79
N LEU A 264 10.08 11.46 4.49
CA LEU A 264 9.83 10.14 3.90
C LEU A 264 10.72 9.06 4.53
N VAL A 265 11.99 9.37 4.76
CA VAL A 265 12.96 8.42 5.35
C VAL A 265 12.57 8.06 6.78
N VAL A 266 12.16 9.02 7.61
CA VAL A 266 11.61 8.73 8.95
C VAL A 266 10.35 7.88 8.84
N GLY A 267 9.37 8.31 8.04
CA GLY A 267 8.11 7.59 7.84
C GLY A 267 8.29 6.15 7.36
N GLY A 268 9.16 5.94 6.37
CA GLY A 268 9.48 4.64 5.81
C GLY A 268 10.15 3.71 6.82
N MET A 269 11.13 4.20 7.58
CA MET A 269 11.75 3.40 8.64
C MET A 269 10.77 3.03 9.74
N ILE A 270 9.89 3.94 10.15
CA ILE A 270 8.87 3.63 11.16
C ILE A 270 7.82 2.65 10.62
N CYS A 271 7.45 2.75 9.34
CA CYS A 271 6.57 1.78 8.69
C CYS A 271 7.16 0.35 8.81
N ILE A 272 8.43 0.19 8.42
CA ILE A 272 9.15 -1.09 8.49
C ILE A 272 9.30 -1.55 9.94
N ALA A 273 9.69 -0.67 10.86
CA ALA A 273 9.86 -0.99 12.27
C ALA A 273 8.53 -1.44 12.91
N ALA A 274 7.43 -0.74 12.66
CA ALA A 274 6.11 -1.11 13.16
C ALA A 274 5.66 -2.45 12.57
N ALA A 275 5.82 -2.66 11.26
CA ALA A 275 5.47 -3.93 10.62
C ALA A 275 6.28 -5.11 11.20
N ASN A 276 7.60 -4.97 11.30
CA ASN A 276 8.48 -6.00 11.85
C ASN A 276 8.21 -6.24 13.34
N ALA A 277 7.90 -5.21 14.12
CA ALA A 277 7.53 -5.37 15.52
C ALA A 277 6.27 -6.22 15.68
N GLY A 278 5.27 -5.99 14.82
CA GLY A 278 4.04 -6.78 14.80
C GLY A 278 4.31 -8.24 14.46
N ALA A 279 5.01 -8.49 13.34
CA ALA A 279 5.35 -9.83 12.89
C ALA A 279 6.20 -10.58 13.93
N THR A 280 7.22 -9.93 14.49
CA THR A 280 8.07 -10.50 15.55
C THR A 280 7.24 -10.92 16.76
N SER A 281 6.28 -10.12 17.20
CA SER A 281 5.41 -10.49 18.32
C SER A 281 4.52 -11.70 18.02
N GLN A 282 4.08 -11.88 16.78
CA GLN A 282 3.37 -13.10 16.37
C GLN A 282 4.29 -14.32 16.35
N ASP A 283 5.49 -14.17 15.81
CA ASP A 283 6.49 -15.25 15.73
C ASP A 283 7.00 -15.67 17.11
N LEU A 284 7.11 -14.73 18.04
CA LEU A 284 7.43 -15.02 19.43
C LEU A 284 6.27 -15.73 20.13
N LYS A 285 5.02 -15.43 19.80
CA LYS A 285 3.86 -16.16 20.34
C LYS A 285 3.84 -17.60 19.84
N THR A 286 4.02 -17.84 18.54
CA THR A 286 4.08 -19.20 18.00
C THR A 286 5.29 -19.95 18.54
N GLY A 287 6.44 -19.27 18.63
CA GLY A 287 7.65 -19.76 19.27
C GLY A 287 7.43 -20.21 20.71
N TYR A 288 6.77 -19.38 21.51
CA TYR A 288 6.42 -19.71 22.90
C TYR A 288 5.56 -20.97 22.98
N ILE A 289 4.55 -21.11 22.11
CA ILE A 289 3.65 -22.27 22.07
C ILE A 289 4.42 -23.57 21.77
N VAL A 290 5.38 -23.53 20.83
CA VAL A 290 6.19 -24.71 20.46
C VAL A 290 7.43 -24.91 21.34
N GLY A 291 7.63 -24.07 22.36
CA GLY A 291 8.77 -24.16 23.26
C GLY A 291 10.10 -23.71 22.63
N ALA A 292 10.10 -22.78 21.69
CA ALA A 292 11.29 -22.17 21.12
C ALA A 292 12.01 -21.23 22.12
N THR A 293 13.27 -20.88 21.82
CA THR A 293 14.04 -19.88 22.60
C THR A 293 13.88 -18.50 21.96
N PRO A 294 13.31 -17.50 22.64
CA PRO A 294 13.09 -16.16 22.08
C PRO A 294 14.35 -15.52 21.48
N ARG A 295 15.50 -15.60 22.18
CA ARG A 295 16.80 -15.13 21.68
C ARG A 295 17.18 -15.68 20.30
N ALA A 296 17.00 -16.98 20.08
CA ALA A 296 17.36 -17.61 18.81
C ALA A 296 16.43 -17.15 17.68
N GLN A 297 15.13 -16.98 17.98
CA GLN A 297 14.16 -16.44 17.04
C GLN A 297 14.45 -14.98 16.69
N GLN A 298 14.75 -14.14 17.68
CA GLN A 298 15.11 -12.73 17.47
C GLN A 298 16.36 -12.59 16.58
N LEU A 299 17.38 -13.42 16.80
CA LEU A 299 18.58 -13.44 15.96
C LEU A 299 18.27 -13.87 14.52
N ALA A 300 17.47 -14.93 14.35
CA ALA A 300 17.04 -15.39 13.02
C ALA A 300 16.23 -14.32 12.27
N LEU A 301 15.32 -13.63 12.98
CA LEU A 301 14.54 -12.51 12.43
C LEU A 301 15.44 -11.34 12.03
N PHE A 302 16.49 -11.06 12.79
CA PHE A 302 17.47 -10.02 12.44
C PHE A 302 18.19 -10.35 11.13
N VAL A 303 18.69 -11.59 10.99
CA VAL A 303 19.33 -12.07 9.76
C VAL A 303 18.35 -12.01 8.58
N GLY A 304 17.12 -12.50 8.78
CA GLY A 304 16.06 -12.47 7.77
C GLY A 304 15.73 -11.05 7.31
N ALA A 305 15.64 -10.09 8.23
CA ALA A 305 15.39 -8.69 7.92
C ALA A 305 16.53 -8.07 7.10
N VAL A 306 17.79 -8.33 7.46
CA VAL A 306 18.96 -7.85 6.70
C VAL A 306 18.95 -8.40 5.29
N VAL A 307 18.82 -9.73 5.12
CA VAL A 307 18.80 -10.38 3.81
C VAL A 307 17.62 -9.87 2.96
N SER A 308 16.44 -9.75 3.56
CA SER A 308 15.24 -9.26 2.86
C SER A 308 15.39 -7.79 2.45
N SER A 309 15.96 -6.94 3.30
CA SER A 309 16.17 -5.52 2.97
C SER A 309 17.15 -5.33 1.80
N LEU A 310 18.20 -6.15 1.72
CA LEU A 310 19.14 -6.14 0.60
C LEU A 310 18.47 -6.61 -0.71
N ALA A 311 17.70 -7.70 -0.65
CA ALA A 311 16.99 -8.23 -1.81
C ALA A 311 15.91 -7.24 -2.33
N ILE A 312 15.11 -6.67 -1.44
CA ILE A 312 14.09 -5.66 -1.78
C ILE A 312 14.76 -4.39 -2.31
N GLY A 313 15.80 -3.90 -1.65
CA GLY A 313 16.54 -2.70 -2.07
C GLY A 313 17.16 -2.86 -3.46
N ALA A 314 17.78 -4.00 -3.74
CA ALA A 314 18.30 -4.32 -5.07
C ALA A 314 17.19 -4.37 -6.12
N THR A 315 16.07 -5.04 -5.81
CA THR A 315 14.91 -5.14 -6.72
C THR A 315 14.35 -3.76 -7.04
N VAL A 316 14.07 -2.93 -6.02
CA VAL A 316 13.55 -1.57 -6.21
C VAL A 316 14.51 -0.71 -7.03
N LYS A 317 15.83 -0.79 -6.76
CA LYS A 317 16.83 -0.03 -7.53
C LYS A 317 16.84 -0.42 -9.01
N ILE A 318 16.71 -1.70 -9.32
CA ILE A 318 16.66 -2.19 -10.71
C ILE A 318 15.39 -1.69 -11.39
N LEU A 319 14.24 -1.81 -10.73
CA LEU A 319 12.96 -1.36 -11.27
C LEU A 319 12.89 0.15 -11.46
N ASP A 320 13.58 0.92 -10.62
CA ASP A 320 13.63 2.37 -10.72
C ASP A 320 14.62 2.89 -11.76
N THR A 321 15.52 2.03 -12.26
CA THR A 321 16.48 2.41 -13.28
C THR A 321 15.75 2.66 -14.61
N PRO A 322 15.82 3.87 -15.19
CA PRO A 322 15.13 4.19 -16.43
C PRO A 322 15.78 3.46 -17.62
N THR A 323 14.95 3.05 -18.57
CA THR A 323 15.42 2.55 -19.88
C THR A 323 16.03 3.68 -20.70
N ALA A 324 16.82 3.38 -21.73
CA ALA A 324 17.40 4.40 -22.61
C ALA A 324 16.33 5.34 -23.22
N ALA A 325 15.16 4.80 -23.56
CA ALA A 325 14.02 5.59 -24.06
C ALA A 325 13.45 6.55 -23.00
N MET A 326 13.34 6.09 -21.74
CA MET A 326 12.86 6.92 -20.63
C MET A 326 13.88 8.01 -20.27
N ALA A 327 15.17 7.67 -20.27
CA ALA A 327 16.25 8.63 -20.05
C ALA A 327 16.28 9.72 -21.15
N ALA A 328 16.03 9.35 -22.41
CA ALA A 328 15.91 10.30 -23.52
C ALA A 328 14.71 11.27 -23.36
N GLN A 329 13.67 10.86 -22.62
CA GLN A 329 12.52 11.70 -22.25
C GLN A 329 12.77 12.53 -20.97
N GLY A 330 13.99 12.49 -20.42
CA GLY A 330 14.35 13.18 -19.18
C GLY A 330 13.84 12.51 -17.89
N ILE A 331 13.33 11.28 -17.98
CA ILE A 331 12.85 10.53 -16.82
C ILE A 331 14.06 9.96 -16.06
N GLN A 332 14.25 10.43 -14.82
CA GLN A 332 15.36 10.00 -13.94
C GLN A 332 15.02 8.78 -13.08
N HIS A 333 13.73 8.60 -12.77
CA HIS A 333 13.21 7.53 -11.92
C HIS A 333 12.05 6.86 -12.64
N ALA A 334 12.14 5.55 -12.86
CA ALA A 334 11.11 4.80 -13.56
C ALA A 334 9.88 4.55 -12.66
N ILE A 335 10.08 4.44 -11.34
CA ILE A 335 8.97 4.30 -10.39
C ILE A 335 8.22 5.63 -10.26
N GLY A 336 6.90 5.57 -10.27
CA GLY A 336 6.01 6.73 -10.28
C GLY A 336 5.57 7.17 -11.68
N THR A 337 6.15 6.58 -12.73
CA THR A 337 5.69 6.76 -14.12
C THR A 337 4.43 5.93 -14.41
N GLU A 338 3.89 6.01 -15.63
CA GLU A 338 2.76 5.18 -16.05
C GLU A 338 3.13 3.70 -16.20
N MET A 339 4.41 3.39 -16.43
CA MET A 339 4.91 2.02 -16.54
C MET A 339 4.97 1.34 -15.15
N TYR A 340 5.47 2.07 -14.14
CA TYR A 340 5.57 1.60 -12.76
C TYR A 340 4.86 2.56 -11.82
N PRO A 341 3.52 2.61 -11.84
CA PRO A 341 2.79 3.51 -10.98
C PRO A 341 3.02 3.13 -9.51
N ALA A 342 3.32 4.12 -8.67
CA ALA A 342 3.44 3.95 -7.22
C ALA A 342 2.42 4.81 -6.47
N PRO A 343 1.10 4.52 -6.53
CA PRO A 343 0.07 5.38 -5.99
C PRO A 343 0.27 5.68 -4.50
N GLN A 344 0.63 4.68 -3.68
CA GLN A 344 0.87 4.87 -2.25
C GLN A 344 2.10 5.77 -2.00
N GLY A 345 3.16 5.63 -2.80
CA GLY A 345 4.34 6.50 -2.72
C GLY A 345 4.00 7.95 -3.11
N THR A 346 3.27 8.12 -4.21
CA THR A 346 2.79 9.43 -4.68
C THR A 346 1.87 10.10 -3.67
N LEU A 347 1.01 9.34 -2.99
CA LEU A 347 0.17 9.82 -1.90
C LEU A 347 1.02 10.39 -0.76
N MET A 348 2.00 9.62 -0.25
CA MET A 348 2.88 10.07 0.82
C MET A 348 3.67 11.32 0.41
N ALA A 349 4.19 11.34 -0.81
CA ALA A 349 4.88 12.51 -1.35
C ALA A 349 3.96 13.73 -1.44
N THR A 350 2.69 13.56 -1.83
CA THR A 350 1.69 14.63 -1.91
C THR A 350 1.43 15.25 -0.54
N LEU A 351 1.29 14.43 0.51
CA LEU A 351 1.08 14.91 1.87
C LEU A 351 2.29 15.71 2.39
N ILE A 352 3.49 15.19 2.16
CA ILE A 352 4.72 15.84 2.61
C ILE A 352 4.95 17.16 1.90
N LYS A 353 4.83 17.17 0.56
CA LYS A 353 4.89 18.40 -0.24
C LYS A 353 3.84 19.38 0.27
N GLY A 354 2.61 18.93 0.48
CA GLY A 354 1.55 19.82 0.96
C GLY A 354 1.87 20.54 2.27
N ILE A 355 2.48 19.84 3.23
CA ILE A 355 2.89 20.44 4.52
C ILE A 355 4.15 21.31 4.36
N GLN A 356 5.17 20.82 3.64
CA GLN A 356 6.51 21.42 3.59
C GLN A 356 6.68 22.52 2.54
N SER A 357 5.98 22.43 1.40
CA SER A 357 6.03 23.43 0.33
C SER A 357 4.85 24.39 0.35
N GLN A 358 3.82 24.15 1.19
CA GLN A 358 2.60 24.97 1.29
C GLN A 358 1.87 25.18 -0.05
N THR A 359 2.18 24.36 -1.07
CA THR A 359 1.65 24.50 -2.43
C THR A 359 0.39 23.69 -2.68
N LEU A 360 -0.15 23.01 -1.66
CA LEU A 360 -1.33 22.17 -1.82
C LEU A 360 -2.59 23.04 -1.99
N ASP A 361 -3.44 22.65 -2.92
CA ASP A 361 -4.79 23.18 -3.02
C ASP A 361 -5.64 22.67 -1.87
N TRP A 362 -5.56 23.38 -0.74
CA TRP A 362 -6.27 23.05 0.48
C TRP A 362 -7.77 22.88 0.27
N GLN A 363 -8.36 23.55 -0.73
CA GLN A 363 -9.77 23.39 -1.08
C GLN A 363 -10.11 21.92 -1.38
N PHE A 364 -9.33 21.24 -2.24
CA PHE A 364 -9.57 19.84 -2.60
C PHE A 364 -9.25 18.89 -1.46
N VAL A 365 -8.21 19.21 -0.69
CA VAL A 365 -7.80 18.41 0.47
C VAL A 365 -8.85 18.44 1.56
N LEU A 366 -9.41 19.63 1.85
CA LEU A 366 -10.49 19.78 2.83
C LEU A 366 -11.76 19.05 2.39
N VAL A 367 -12.09 19.05 1.09
CA VAL A 367 -13.19 18.20 0.57
C VAL A 367 -12.93 16.73 0.93
N GLY A 368 -11.72 16.24 0.71
CA GLY A 368 -11.30 14.90 1.14
C GLY A 368 -11.45 14.65 2.63
N VAL A 369 -11.00 15.61 3.45
CA VAL A 369 -11.13 15.54 4.92
C VAL A 369 -12.59 15.40 5.33
N PHE A 370 -13.48 16.22 4.77
CA PHE A 370 -14.90 16.16 5.09
C PHE A 370 -15.57 14.86 4.59
N ILE A 371 -15.14 14.31 3.45
CA ILE A 371 -15.58 12.96 3.02
C ILE A 371 -15.22 11.92 4.09
N ALA A 372 -13.98 11.93 4.60
CA ALA A 372 -13.56 11.00 5.64
C ALA A 372 -14.35 11.20 6.94
N VAL A 373 -14.60 12.45 7.36
CA VAL A 373 -15.42 12.78 8.53
C VAL A 373 -16.85 12.27 8.37
N THR A 374 -17.49 12.51 7.22
CA THR A 374 -18.85 12.01 6.94
C THR A 374 -18.94 10.49 7.08
N LEU A 375 -17.95 9.76 6.56
CA LEU A 375 -17.93 8.30 6.67
C LEU A 375 -17.76 7.81 8.12
N GLU A 376 -16.94 8.50 8.91
CA GLU A 376 -16.78 8.19 10.33
C GLU A 376 -18.07 8.46 11.12
N LEU A 377 -18.80 9.52 10.78
CA LEU A 377 -20.12 9.78 11.33
C LEU A 377 -21.15 8.70 10.93
N CYS A 378 -21.01 8.12 9.75
CA CYS A 378 -21.78 6.96 9.30
C CYS A 378 -21.31 5.63 9.92
N GLY A 379 -20.29 5.62 10.80
CA GLY A 379 -19.75 4.41 11.41
C GLY A 379 -18.92 3.53 10.49
N ILE A 380 -18.46 4.07 9.36
CA ILE A 380 -17.60 3.38 8.39
C ILE A 380 -16.14 3.74 8.65
N LYS A 381 -15.24 2.74 8.64
CA LYS A 381 -13.79 2.99 8.74
C LYS A 381 -13.32 3.80 7.53
N SER A 382 -13.04 5.08 7.72
CA SER A 382 -12.75 6.03 6.64
C SER A 382 -11.48 5.71 5.87
N LEU A 383 -10.46 5.13 6.51
CA LEU A 383 -9.16 4.87 5.88
C LEU A 383 -9.27 3.94 4.65
N SER A 384 -9.99 2.82 4.77
CA SER A 384 -10.15 1.87 3.65
C SER A 384 -10.91 2.51 2.49
N PHE A 385 -11.93 3.31 2.78
CA PHE A 385 -12.68 4.05 1.75
C PHE A 385 -11.80 5.10 1.07
N ALA A 386 -11.05 5.87 1.87
CA ALA A 386 -10.20 6.93 1.38
C ALA A 386 -9.06 6.42 0.49
N VAL A 387 -8.50 5.25 0.80
CA VAL A 387 -7.55 4.59 -0.12
C VAL A 387 -8.25 4.27 -1.45
N GLY A 388 -9.51 3.85 -1.39
CA GLY A 388 -10.35 3.61 -2.56
C GLY A 388 -10.59 4.84 -3.41
N THR A 389 -10.83 6.01 -2.80
CA THR A 389 -11.04 7.27 -3.55
C THR A 389 -9.77 7.73 -4.25
N TYR A 390 -8.60 7.43 -3.69
CA TYR A 390 -7.32 7.77 -4.29
C TYR A 390 -6.89 6.80 -5.41
N LEU A 391 -7.13 5.50 -5.23
CA LEU A 391 -6.65 4.48 -6.15
C LEU A 391 -7.46 4.41 -7.46
N PRO A 392 -6.86 3.94 -8.56
CA PRO A 392 -7.60 3.65 -9.78
C PRO A 392 -8.66 2.56 -9.57
N LEU A 393 -9.83 2.72 -10.20
CA LEU A 393 -10.88 1.69 -10.17
C LEU A 393 -10.38 0.35 -10.74
N ALA A 394 -9.45 0.42 -11.70
CA ALA A 394 -8.68 -0.72 -12.20
C ALA A 394 -8.09 -1.61 -11.10
N THR A 395 -7.63 -1.03 -10.00
CA THR A 395 -7.03 -1.77 -8.88
C THR A 395 -8.07 -2.22 -7.86
N THR A 396 -9.07 -1.39 -7.57
CA THR A 396 -10.04 -1.66 -6.48
C THR A 396 -11.15 -2.62 -6.89
N LEU A 397 -11.51 -2.68 -8.18
CA LEU A 397 -12.56 -3.57 -8.68
C LEU A 397 -12.16 -5.06 -8.61
N PRO A 398 -10.96 -5.50 -9.08
CA PRO A 398 -10.51 -6.87 -8.89
C PRO A 398 -10.43 -7.30 -7.41
N ILE A 399 -10.00 -6.38 -6.52
CA ILE A 399 -10.00 -6.60 -5.06
C ILE A 399 -11.43 -6.83 -4.55
N PHE A 400 -12.39 -6.02 -5.01
CA PHE A 400 -13.80 -6.24 -4.66
C PHE A 400 -14.32 -7.58 -5.13
N ILE A 401 -13.99 -8.01 -6.35
CA ILE A 401 -14.39 -9.32 -6.87
C ILE A 401 -13.85 -10.45 -5.99
N GLY A 402 -12.59 -10.37 -5.56
CA GLY A 402 -12.01 -11.32 -4.60
C GLY A 402 -12.78 -11.38 -3.28
N GLY A 403 -13.09 -10.22 -2.70
CA GLY A 403 -13.87 -10.13 -1.46
C GLY A 403 -15.31 -10.62 -1.61
N ALA A 404 -15.94 -10.35 -2.75
CA ALA A 404 -17.28 -10.85 -3.08
C ALA A 404 -17.29 -12.37 -3.19
N ILE A 405 -16.26 -12.98 -3.79
CA ILE A 405 -16.12 -14.45 -3.85
C ILE A 405 -16.04 -15.05 -2.44
N ARG A 406 -15.27 -14.44 -1.53
CA ARG A 406 -15.24 -14.86 -0.12
C ARG A 406 -16.63 -14.76 0.52
N GLY A 407 -17.32 -13.64 0.34
CA GLY A 407 -18.69 -13.46 0.85
C GLY A 407 -19.69 -14.50 0.32
N ILE A 408 -19.61 -14.85 -0.96
CA ILE A 408 -20.47 -15.88 -1.58
C ILE A 408 -20.09 -17.28 -1.05
N ALA A 409 -18.80 -17.57 -0.87
CA ALA A 409 -18.32 -18.84 -0.32
C ALA A 409 -18.80 -19.04 1.12
N GLU A 410 -18.61 -18.04 1.99
CA GLU A 410 -19.08 -18.03 3.38
C GLU A 410 -20.61 -18.17 3.45
N TRP A 411 -21.35 -17.41 2.64
CA TRP A 411 -22.81 -17.51 2.59
C TRP A 411 -23.29 -18.92 2.23
N ARG A 412 -22.59 -19.58 1.29
CA ARG A 412 -22.91 -20.97 0.91
C ARG A 412 -22.56 -21.98 2.00
N GLN A 413 -21.46 -21.77 2.72
CA GLN A 413 -21.06 -22.63 3.85
C GLN A 413 -22.05 -22.49 5.02
N ARG A 414 -22.47 -21.26 5.36
CA ARG A 414 -23.51 -21.00 6.37
C ARG A 414 -24.83 -21.66 6.01
N ARG A 415 -25.25 -21.62 4.74
CA ARG A 415 -26.44 -22.34 4.25
C ARG A 415 -26.34 -23.85 4.39
N LYS A 416 -25.13 -24.41 4.44
CA LYS A 416 -24.88 -25.84 4.65
C LYS A 416 -24.70 -26.21 6.14
N GLY A 417 -24.89 -25.26 7.05
CA GLY A 417 -24.73 -25.49 8.49
C GLY A 417 -23.27 -25.64 8.95
N VAL A 418 -22.30 -25.29 8.09
CA VAL A 418 -20.88 -25.32 8.46
C VAL A 418 -20.57 -24.05 9.25
N VAL A 419 -20.32 -24.20 10.55
CA VAL A 419 -19.82 -23.13 11.42
C VAL A 419 -18.34 -23.41 11.66
N THR A 420 -17.47 -22.69 10.96
CA THR A 420 -16.02 -22.71 11.20
C THR A 420 -15.66 -21.68 12.25
N ALA A 421 -14.71 -22.02 13.12
CA ALA A 421 -14.12 -21.03 14.01
C ALA A 421 -13.34 -19.97 13.18
N PRO A 422 -13.26 -18.71 13.63
CA PRO A 422 -12.53 -17.66 12.89
C PRO A 422 -11.07 -18.03 12.57
N GLU A 423 -10.42 -18.78 13.47
CA GLU A 423 -9.03 -19.23 13.30
C GLU A 423 -8.88 -20.31 12.21
N GLU A 424 -9.86 -21.20 12.07
CA GLU A 424 -9.90 -22.19 10.98
C GLU A 424 -10.26 -21.55 9.64
N GLU A 425 -11.01 -20.44 9.67
CA GLU A 425 -11.37 -19.67 8.48
C GLU A 425 -10.13 -19.01 7.85
N ASP A 426 -9.24 -18.45 8.67
CA ASP A 426 -7.97 -17.86 8.22
C ASP A 426 -7.02 -18.91 7.61
N LEU A 427 -7.08 -20.17 8.08
CA LEU A 427 -6.36 -21.31 7.51
C LEU A 427 -7.13 -22.04 6.39
N GLY A 428 -8.31 -21.54 6.02
CA GLY A 428 -9.16 -22.16 5.01
C GLY A 428 -8.46 -22.27 3.64
N LYS A 429 -8.81 -23.32 2.89
CA LYS A 429 -8.28 -23.58 1.53
C LYS A 429 -8.33 -22.36 0.61
N GLY A 430 -9.39 -21.53 0.74
CA GLY A 430 -9.54 -20.30 -0.03
C GLY A 430 -8.47 -19.25 0.34
N ASN A 431 -8.20 -19.03 1.62
CA ASN A 431 -7.17 -18.10 2.08
C ASN A 431 -5.76 -18.58 1.73
N LEU A 432 -5.49 -19.89 1.85
CA LEU A 432 -4.22 -20.48 1.41
C LEU A 432 -4.00 -20.31 -0.10
N PHE A 433 -5.02 -20.61 -0.92
CA PHE A 433 -4.92 -20.42 -2.37
C PHE A 433 -4.77 -18.94 -2.74
N ALA A 434 -5.55 -18.05 -2.12
CA ALA A 434 -5.46 -16.61 -2.31
C ALA A 434 -4.06 -16.07 -1.96
N THR A 435 -3.48 -16.55 -0.85
CA THR A 435 -2.10 -16.18 -0.46
C THR A 435 -1.08 -16.67 -1.50
N GLY A 436 -1.27 -17.87 -2.04
CA GLY A 436 -0.49 -18.38 -3.17
C GLY A 436 -0.63 -17.55 -4.44
N LEU A 437 -1.83 -17.04 -4.75
CA LEU A 437 -2.04 -16.11 -5.88
C LEU A 437 -1.29 -14.79 -5.69
N VAL A 438 -1.32 -14.21 -4.48
CA VAL A 438 -0.58 -12.98 -4.15
C VAL A 438 0.92 -13.20 -4.28
N ALA A 439 1.46 -14.25 -3.64
CA ALA A 439 2.90 -14.53 -3.66
C ALA A 439 3.38 -14.90 -5.07
N GLY A 440 2.68 -15.79 -5.75
CA GLY A 440 3.04 -16.27 -7.09
C GLY A 440 2.97 -15.17 -8.14
N GLY A 441 1.91 -14.35 -8.11
CA GLY A 441 1.78 -13.21 -9.01
C GLY A 441 2.88 -12.18 -8.78
N ALA A 442 3.10 -11.77 -7.53
CA ALA A 442 4.15 -10.80 -7.19
C ALA A 442 5.55 -11.28 -7.60
N LEU A 443 5.90 -12.54 -7.33
CA LEU A 443 7.17 -13.13 -7.74
C LEU A 443 7.32 -13.18 -9.27
N ALA A 444 6.27 -13.62 -9.98
CA ALA A 444 6.27 -13.63 -11.44
C ALA A 444 6.44 -12.21 -12.01
N GLY A 445 5.74 -11.22 -11.44
CA GLY A 445 5.86 -9.81 -11.80
C GLY A 445 7.28 -9.28 -11.62
N VAL A 446 7.91 -9.56 -10.48
CA VAL A 446 9.31 -9.18 -10.21
C VAL A 446 10.28 -9.85 -11.18
N ILE A 447 10.12 -11.14 -11.46
CA ILE A 447 10.96 -11.87 -12.43
C ILE A 447 10.83 -11.24 -13.82
N VAL A 448 9.61 -10.97 -14.28
CA VAL A 448 9.39 -10.38 -15.61
C VAL A 448 9.98 -8.97 -15.68
N ALA A 449 9.79 -8.16 -14.64
CA ALA A 449 10.33 -6.82 -14.61
C ALA A 449 11.87 -6.81 -14.55
N PHE A 450 12.49 -7.77 -13.85
CA PHE A 450 13.94 -7.98 -13.87
C PHE A 450 14.44 -8.38 -15.26
N LEU A 451 13.74 -9.28 -15.96
CA LEU A 451 14.09 -9.67 -17.34
C LEU A 451 13.92 -8.50 -18.32
N ALA A 452 12.88 -7.68 -18.14
CA ALA A 452 12.60 -6.52 -18.98
C ALA A 452 13.60 -5.36 -18.78
N ALA A 453 14.30 -5.32 -17.65
CA ALA A 453 15.33 -4.31 -17.39
C ALA A 453 16.57 -4.45 -18.31
N PHE A 454 16.82 -5.64 -18.89
CA PHE A 454 17.92 -5.87 -19.82
C PHE A 454 17.46 -5.72 -21.27
N GLU A 455 18.07 -4.79 -22.03
CA GLU A 455 17.61 -4.43 -23.39
C GLU A 455 17.55 -5.61 -24.36
N ASN A 456 18.58 -6.47 -24.38
CA ASN A 456 18.62 -7.65 -25.25
C ASN A 456 17.50 -8.65 -24.92
N THR A 457 17.23 -8.84 -23.63
CA THR A 457 16.17 -9.74 -23.15
C THR A 457 14.80 -9.14 -23.41
N ASN A 458 14.62 -7.83 -23.22
CA ASN A 458 13.39 -7.11 -23.54
C ASN A 458 13.07 -7.19 -25.04
N ALA A 459 14.07 -7.00 -25.91
CA ALA A 459 13.90 -7.18 -27.36
C ALA A 459 13.50 -8.62 -27.72
N GLY A 460 14.03 -9.63 -27.00
CA GLY A 460 13.60 -11.02 -27.12
C GLY A 460 12.16 -11.25 -26.67
N LEU A 461 11.76 -10.68 -25.53
CA LEU A 461 10.40 -10.74 -24.99
C LEU A 461 9.37 -10.11 -25.95
N GLN A 462 9.70 -8.97 -26.56
CA GLN A 462 8.83 -8.30 -27.52
C GLN A 462 8.58 -9.12 -28.79
N LYS A 463 9.50 -10.02 -29.19
CA LYS A 463 9.30 -10.91 -30.33
C LYS A 463 8.27 -12.01 -30.07
N VAL A 464 8.00 -12.35 -28.82
CA VAL A 464 7.03 -13.38 -28.42
C VAL A 464 5.66 -12.76 -28.04
N ASN A 465 5.49 -11.47 -28.34
CA ASN A 465 4.29 -10.72 -28.06
C ASN A 465 3.14 -11.15 -29.00
N ALA A 466 2.12 -11.80 -28.47
CA ALA A 466 0.94 -12.26 -29.21
C ALA A 466 -0.16 -11.19 -29.35
N GLU A 467 0.00 -10.01 -28.73
CA GLU A 467 -1.01 -8.95 -28.67
C GLU A 467 -1.48 -8.54 -30.07
N HIS A 468 -0.54 -8.26 -30.98
CA HIS A 468 -0.87 -7.83 -32.33
C HIS A 468 -1.65 -8.92 -33.10
N SER A 469 -1.19 -10.17 -33.03
CA SER A 469 -1.87 -11.30 -33.69
C SER A 469 -3.26 -11.59 -33.13
N LEU A 470 -3.47 -11.38 -31.82
CA LEU A 470 -4.75 -11.61 -31.17
C LEU A 470 -5.73 -10.47 -31.43
N ILE A 471 -5.25 -9.23 -31.49
CA ILE A 471 -6.06 -8.07 -31.88
C ILE A 471 -6.50 -8.19 -33.35
N GLU A 472 -5.62 -8.62 -34.25
CA GLU A 472 -5.99 -8.86 -35.65
C GLU A 472 -7.04 -9.99 -35.79
N GLY A 473 -6.93 -11.07 -35.01
CA GLY A 473 -7.85 -12.20 -35.09
C GLY A 473 -9.19 -12.03 -34.36
N LEU A 474 -9.20 -11.39 -33.19
CA LEU A 474 -10.37 -11.25 -32.31
C LEU A 474 -10.98 -9.83 -32.32
N GLY A 475 -10.28 -8.86 -32.90
CA GLY A 475 -10.58 -7.44 -32.74
C GLY A 475 -10.17 -6.90 -31.35
N ALA A 476 -10.04 -5.57 -31.26
CA ALA A 476 -9.65 -4.91 -30.01
C ALA A 476 -10.61 -5.19 -28.84
N GLU A 477 -11.92 -5.28 -29.10
CA GLU A 477 -12.91 -5.63 -28.09
C GLU A 477 -12.87 -7.12 -27.72
N GLY A 478 -12.67 -8.01 -28.69
CA GLY A 478 -12.54 -9.45 -28.42
C GLY A 478 -11.33 -9.78 -27.55
N TYR A 479 -10.22 -9.06 -27.75
CA TYR A 479 -9.03 -9.18 -26.89
C TYR A 479 -9.29 -8.75 -25.43
N LYS A 480 -10.09 -7.69 -25.21
CA LYS A 480 -10.52 -7.27 -23.86
C LYS A 480 -11.39 -8.34 -23.21
N TRP A 481 -12.39 -8.88 -23.92
CA TRP A 481 -13.27 -9.92 -23.41
C TRP A 481 -12.54 -11.23 -23.10
N LEU A 482 -11.52 -11.57 -23.88
CA LEU A 482 -10.66 -12.70 -23.61
C LEU A 482 -9.99 -12.55 -22.24
N GLY A 483 -9.45 -11.37 -21.93
CA GLY A 483 -8.95 -11.07 -20.60
C GLY A 483 -10.01 -11.31 -19.54
N VAL A 484 -11.18 -10.67 -19.67
CA VAL A 484 -12.28 -10.81 -18.71
C VAL A 484 -12.66 -12.29 -18.48
N ALA A 485 -12.66 -13.11 -19.52
CA ALA A 485 -12.93 -14.54 -19.43
C ALA A 485 -11.86 -15.29 -18.61
N PHE A 486 -10.57 -14.99 -18.81
CA PHE A 486 -9.49 -15.57 -18.00
C PHE A 486 -9.58 -15.14 -16.53
N PHE A 487 -9.93 -13.88 -16.27
CA PHE A 487 -10.15 -13.41 -14.90
C PHE A 487 -11.34 -14.12 -14.24
N ALA A 488 -12.45 -14.27 -14.97
CA ALA A 488 -13.63 -14.99 -14.51
C ALA A 488 -13.32 -16.47 -14.25
N LEU A 489 -12.50 -17.11 -15.07
CA LEU A 489 -12.03 -18.48 -14.84
C LEU A 489 -11.20 -18.57 -13.56
N LEU A 490 -10.28 -17.63 -13.32
CA LEU A 490 -9.47 -17.58 -12.11
C LEU A 490 -10.36 -17.38 -10.85
N ALA A 491 -11.31 -16.44 -10.93
CA ALA A 491 -12.32 -16.21 -9.90
C ALA A 491 -13.14 -17.48 -9.60
N PHE A 492 -13.54 -18.20 -10.66
CA PHE A 492 -14.26 -19.47 -10.52
C PHE A 492 -13.42 -20.57 -9.87
N ILE A 493 -12.13 -20.68 -10.22
CA ILE A 493 -11.20 -21.62 -9.60
C ILE A 493 -11.07 -21.32 -8.09
N LEU A 494 -10.85 -20.06 -7.73
CA LEU A 494 -10.79 -19.63 -6.33
C LEU A 494 -12.08 -19.98 -5.59
N TYR A 495 -13.25 -19.67 -6.18
CA TYR A 495 -14.55 -20.03 -5.62
C TYR A 495 -14.71 -21.54 -5.40
N ARG A 496 -14.31 -22.36 -6.39
CA ARG A 496 -14.39 -23.82 -6.31
C ARG A 496 -13.49 -24.38 -5.22
N ILE A 497 -12.27 -23.86 -5.08
CA ILE A 497 -11.32 -24.27 -4.05
C ILE A 497 -11.86 -23.89 -2.66
N ALA A 498 -12.32 -22.65 -2.50
CA ALA A 498 -12.91 -22.15 -1.26
C ALA A 498 -14.14 -22.95 -0.80
N THR A 499 -14.96 -23.42 -1.75
CA THR A 499 -16.18 -24.19 -1.45
C THR A 499 -15.99 -25.72 -1.49
N SER A 500 -14.78 -26.19 -1.78
CA SER A 500 -14.46 -27.62 -1.77
C SER A 500 -14.54 -28.17 -0.35
N ARG A 501 -15.25 -29.30 -0.17
CA ARG A 501 -15.35 -29.95 1.14
C ARG A 501 -13.95 -30.30 1.65
N VAL A 502 -13.69 -30.04 2.93
CA VAL A 502 -12.61 -30.72 3.64
C VAL A 502 -13.05 -32.19 3.70
N LYS A 503 -12.18 -33.12 3.27
CA LYS A 503 -12.46 -34.54 3.44
C LYS A 503 -12.56 -34.79 4.95
N GLU A 504 -13.60 -35.49 5.40
CA GLU A 504 -13.89 -35.87 6.80
C GLU A 504 -12.78 -36.66 7.52
N SER A 505 -11.57 -36.80 6.96
CA SER A 505 -10.52 -37.69 7.48
C SER A 505 -9.66 -37.11 8.61
N GLU A 506 -9.97 -35.93 9.15
CA GLU A 506 -9.23 -35.32 10.27
C GLU A 506 -10.15 -34.74 11.36
N GLN A 507 -11.35 -35.30 11.53
CA GLN A 507 -12.00 -35.23 12.85
C GLN A 507 -11.30 -36.22 13.77
N ILE A 508 -10.18 -35.82 14.35
CA ILE A 508 -9.70 -36.47 15.57
C ILE A 508 -10.74 -36.15 16.64
N ASP A 509 -11.40 -37.22 17.10
CA ASP A 509 -12.43 -37.23 18.12
C ASP A 509 -11.83 -36.66 19.43
N LEU A 510 -12.06 -35.37 19.71
CA LEU A 510 -11.73 -34.74 21.00
C LEU A 510 -12.85 -34.99 22.03
N ARG A 511 -13.36 -36.22 22.06
CA ARG A 511 -14.26 -36.72 23.11
C ARG A 511 -13.61 -37.90 23.82
N GLU A 512 -12.48 -37.65 24.49
CA GLU A 512 -12.09 -38.36 25.72
C GLU A 512 -11.43 -37.38 26.70
#